data_AF-A0A7J8IJK8-F1
#
_entry.id   AF-A0A7J8IJK8-F1
#
_cell.length_a   1.000
_cell.length_b   1.000
_cell.length_c   1.000
_cell.angle_alpha   90.00
_cell.angle_beta   90.00
_cell.angle_gamma   90.00
#
_symmetry.space_group_name_H-M   'P 1'
#
loop_
_entity.id
_entity.type
_entity.pdbx_description
1 polymer ?
#
loop_
_entity_poly.entity_id
_entity_poly.type
_entity_poly.pdbx_seq_one_letter_code
_entity_poly.pdbx_strand_id
1 'polypeptide(L)'
;MTDRSPFETDMLTLTRYVMERGRQAKGTGELTQLLNSMLTAIKAISSAVRKAGLANLYGIAGSVNVTGDEVKKLDVLSNSLVINMLQSSYSTCVLVSEENKEAIITAKDKRGKYVVCFDPLDGSSNIDCLASIGTIFAIYRKVSKQFDLYCLIPLVVSGLGATSLDF
;
A
#
# COMPACT_ATOMS: atom_id res chain seq x y z
N MET A 1 39.90 -15.75 11.30
CA MET A 1 39.81 -16.52 10.05
C MET A 1 38.35 -16.51 9.64
N THR A 2 37.98 -15.67 8.66
CA THR A 2 36.64 -15.71 8.08
C THR A 2 36.61 -16.89 7.13
N ASP A 3 35.85 -17.92 7.47
CA ASP A 3 35.66 -19.10 6.65
C ASP A 3 34.99 -18.66 5.33
N ARG A 4 35.79 -18.58 4.26
CA ARG A 4 35.28 -18.20 2.92
C ARG A 4 34.72 -19.46 2.27
N SER A 5 33.47 -19.76 2.63
CA SER A 5 32.61 -20.64 1.83
C SER A 5 32.69 -20.21 0.35
N PRO A 6 32.83 -21.15 -0.60
CA PRO A 6 32.86 -20.84 -2.04
C PRO A 6 31.52 -20.30 -2.56
N PHE A 7 30.44 -20.42 -1.78
CA PHE A 7 29.12 -19.89 -2.12
C PHE A 7 28.61 -18.96 -1.02
N GLU A 8 28.18 -17.76 -1.41
CA GLU A 8 27.47 -16.84 -0.52
C GLU A 8 26.01 -17.30 -0.40
N THR A 9 25.72 -18.04 0.66
CA THR A 9 24.36 -18.54 0.95
C THR A 9 23.56 -17.60 1.86
N ASP A 10 24.23 -16.63 2.48
CA ASP A 10 23.60 -15.70 3.43
C ASP A 10 22.95 -14.51 2.70
N MET A 11 21.76 -14.73 2.12
CA MET A 11 21.04 -13.67 1.42
C MET A 11 20.18 -12.80 2.34
N LEU A 12 20.33 -11.48 2.20
CA LEU A 12 19.52 -10.50 2.92
C LEU A 12 18.19 -10.28 2.21
N THR A 13 17.12 -10.92 2.72
CA THR A 13 15.76 -10.64 2.27
C THR A 13 15.22 -9.35 2.87
N LEU A 14 14.24 -8.72 2.22
CA LEU A 14 13.61 -7.52 2.78
C LEU A 14 12.92 -7.80 4.11
N THR A 15 12.28 -8.96 4.28
CA THR A 15 11.69 -9.38 5.56
C THR A 15 12.77 -9.45 6.65
N ARG A 16 13.93 -10.06 6.37
CA ARG A 16 15.06 -10.11 7.31
C ARG A 16 15.54 -8.70 7.65
N TYR A 17 15.75 -7.85 6.65
CA TYR A 17 16.18 -6.47 6.85
C TYR A 17 15.21 -5.68 7.75
N VAL A 18 13.91 -5.75 7.48
CA VAL A 18 12.87 -5.05 8.26
C VAL A 18 12.81 -5.59 9.69
N MET A 19 12.96 -6.89 9.89
CA MET A 19 13.02 -7.49 11.22
C MET A 19 14.25 -7.05 12.01
N GLU A 20 15.44 -7.07 11.40
CA GLU A 20 16.69 -6.65 12.04
C GLU A 20 16.65 -5.16 12.42
N ARG A 21 16.19 -4.30 11.50
CA ARG A 21 16.01 -2.86 11.78
C ARG A 21 14.97 -2.60 12.86
N GLY A 22 13.85 -3.34 12.86
CA GLY A 22 12.84 -3.25 13.90
C GLY A 22 13.38 -3.59 15.29
N ARG A 23 14.23 -4.62 15.38
CA ARG A 23 14.93 -5.00 16.63
C ARG A 23 15.90 -3.92 17.10
N GLN A 24 16.69 -3.35 16.19
CA GLN A 24 17.62 -2.25 16.51
C GLN A 24 16.89 -1.00 17.03
N ALA A 25 15.73 -0.68 16.44
CA ALA A 25 14.89 0.43 16.86
C ALA A 25 14.11 0.18 18.18
N LYS A 26 14.19 -1.02 18.76
CA LYS A 26 13.42 -1.46 19.94
C LYS A 26 11.91 -1.21 19.78
N GLY A 27 11.40 -1.38 18.56
CA GLY A 27 9.99 -1.18 18.25
C GLY A 27 9.11 -2.33 18.76
N THR A 28 7.80 -2.09 18.87
CA THR A 28 6.82 -3.11 19.30
C THR A 28 6.59 -4.23 18.28
N GLY A 29 7.13 -4.12 17.07
CA GLY A 29 6.91 -5.07 15.97
C GLY A 29 5.75 -4.70 15.04
N GLU A 30 4.85 -3.80 15.44
CA GLU A 30 3.70 -3.39 14.60
C GLU A 30 4.12 -2.80 13.24
N LEU A 31 5.20 -2.00 13.17
CA LEU A 31 5.69 -1.48 11.89
C LEU A 31 6.27 -2.59 11.02
N THR A 32 6.95 -3.57 11.62
CA THR A 32 7.48 -4.75 10.93
C THR A 32 6.33 -5.57 10.34
N GLN A 33 5.25 -5.76 11.10
CA GLN A 33 4.04 -6.46 10.64
C GLN A 33 3.36 -5.70 9.50
N LEU A 34 3.18 -4.38 9.64
CA LEU A 34 2.63 -3.50 8.62
C LEU A 34 3.40 -3.60 7.30
N LEU A 35 4.73 -3.49 7.36
CA LEU A 35 5.60 -3.58 6.18
C LEU A 35 5.51 -4.97 5.53
N ASN A 36 5.50 -6.05 6.31
CA ASN A 36 5.35 -7.40 5.76
C ASN A 36 3.98 -7.62 5.09
N SER A 37 2.90 -7.06 5.64
CA SER A 37 1.57 -7.06 5.00
C SER A 37 1.60 -6.29 3.68
N MET A 38 2.21 -5.09 3.66
CA MET A 38 2.34 -4.30 2.43
C MET A 38 3.15 -5.04 1.35
N LEU A 39 4.26 -5.67 1.72
CA LEU A 39 5.06 -6.48 0.79
C LEU A 39 4.30 -7.67 0.22
N THR A 40 3.38 -8.24 0.99
CA THR A 40 2.51 -9.32 0.51
C THR A 40 1.51 -8.80 -0.52
N ALA A 41 0.91 -7.62 -0.28
CA ALA A 41 0.06 -6.95 -1.27
C ALA A 41 0.82 -6.65 -2.57
N ILE A 42 2.03 -6.08 -2.49
CA ILE A 42 2.86 -5.74 -3.65
C ILE A 42 3.19 -6.99 -4.48
N LYS A 43 3.53 -8.11 -3.84
CA LYS A 43 3.77 -9.39 -4.55
C LYS A 43 2.51 -9.89 -5.27
N ALA A 44 1.34 -9.75 -4.66
CA ALA A 44 0.06 -10.13 -5.25
C ALA A 44 -0.28 -9.24 -6.45
N ILE A 45 -0.13 -7.91 -6.33
CA ILE A 45 -0.30 -6.94 -7.41
C ILE A 45 0.65 -7.27 -8.57
N SER A 46 1.93 -7.47 -8.28
CA SER A 46 2.94 -7.82 -9.31
C SER A 46 2.57 -9.10 -10.07
N SER A 47 2.05 -10.12 -9.37
CA SER A 47 1.56 -11.35 -9.99
C SER A 47 0.33 -11.10 -10.87
N ALA A 48 -0.61 -10.26 -10.43
CA ALA A 48 -1.79 -9.90 -11.19
C ALA A 48 -1.45 -9.11 -12.46
N VAL A 49 -0.61 -8.08 -12.35
CA VAL A 49 -0.14 -7.25 -13.47
C VAL A 49 0.53 -8.12 -14.54
N ARG A 50 1.42 -9.03 -14.16
CA ARG A 50 2.11 -9.92 -15.13
C ARG A 50 1.17 -10.90 -15.85
N LYS A 51 0.02 -11.21 -15.25
CA LYS A 51 -0.97 -12.14 -15.80
C LYS A 51 -2.15 -11.44 -16.45
N ALA A 52 -2.19 -10.12 -16.42
CA ALA A 52 -3.38 -9.37 -16.76
C ALA A 52 -3.83 -9.57 -18.22
N GLY A 53 -2.88 -9.81 -19.13
CA GLY A 53 -3.16 -10.13 -20.53
C GLY A 53 -3.64 -11.55 -20.80
N LEU A 54 -3.38 -12.48 -19.89
CA LEU A 54 -3.86 -13.85 -19.98
C LEU A 54 -5.21 -14.01 -19.28
N ALA A 55 -5.47 -13.19 -18.26
CA ALA A 55 -6.65 -13.29 -17.40
C ALA A 55 -7.81 -12.36 -17.82
N ASN A 56 -7.77 -11.75 -19.01
CA ASN A 56 -8.71 -10.70 -19.44
C ASN A 56 -8.91 -9.60 -18.39
N LEU A 57 -7.82 -9.27 -17.67
CA LEU A 57 -7.77 -8.14 -16.74
C LEU A 57 -7.38 -6.85 -17.46
N TYR A 58 -6.80 -6.94 -18.66
CA TYR A 58 -6.77 -5.84 -19.63
C TYR A 58 -8.18 -5.68 -20.20
N GLY A 59 -8.89 -4.63 -19.80
CA GLY A 59 -10.18 -4.26 -20.38
C GLY A 59 -11.41 -4.46 -19.50
N ILE A 60 -12.27 -3.43 -19.52
CA ILE A 60 -13.70 -3.35 -19.20
C ILE A 60 -14.16 -4.28 -18.06
N ALA A 61 -14.12 -3.80 -16.81
CA ALA A 61 -15.23 -4.15 -15.94
C ALA A 61 -16.45 -3.49 -16.59
N GLY A 62 -17.52 -4.23 -16.90
CA GLY A 62 -18.70 -3.71 -17.61
C GLY A 62 -19.46 -2.57 -16.92
N SER A 63 -18.81 -1.89 -15.97
CA SER A 63 -19.22 -0.70 -15.26
C SER A 63 -18.40 0.50 -15.77
N VAL A 64 -19.06 1.41 -16.46
CA VAL A 64 -18.53 2.77 -16.70
C VAL A 64 -18.58 3.52 -15.37
N ASN A 65 -17.49 4.14 -14.94
CA ASN A 65 -17.51 4.97 -13.74
C ASN A 65 -18.40 6.21 -13.96
N VAL A 66 -18.91 6.80 -12.88
CA VAL A 66 -19.77 8.01 -12.91
C VAL A 66 -19.16 9.22 -13.63
N THR A 67 -17.84 9.19 -13.89
CA THR A 67 -17.04 10.19 -14.61
C THR A 67 -16.86 9.90 -16.09
N GLY A 68 -17.30 8.73 -16.60
CA GLY A 68 -17.17 8.35 -18.01
C GLY A 68 -15.90 7.56 -18.37
N ASP A 69 -15.00 7.34 -17.40
CA ASP A 69 -13.77 6.57 -17.60
C ASP A 69 -14.00 5.06 -17.49
N GLU A 70 -13.20 4.30 -18.24
CA GLU A 70 -13.15 2.84 -18.13
C GLU A 70 -12.59 2.45 -16.75
N VAL A 71 -13.38 1.70 -15.97
CA VAL A 71 -12.91 1.13 -14.72
C VAL A 71 -11.83 0.10 -15.03
N LYS A 72 -10.58 0.46 -14.79
CA LYS A 72 -9.45 -0.45 -14.92
C LYS A 72 -9.55 -1.48 -13.79
N LYS A 73 -9.86 -2.72 -14.15
CA LYS A 73 -10.00 -3.85 -13.20
C LYS A 73 -8.80 -4.01 -12.26
N LEU A 74 -7.61 -3.66 -12.74
CA LEU A 74 -6.37 -3.75 -11.96
C LEU A 74 -6.29 -2.71 -10.85
N ASP A 75 -6.86 -1.51 -11.03
CA ASP A 75 -6.89 -0.46 -10.02
C ASP A 75 -7.77 -0.91 -8.84
N VAL A 76 -8.98 -1.39 -9.14
CA VAL A 76 -9.92 -1.95 -8.16
C VAL A 76 -9.32 -3.15 -7.41
N LEU A 77 -8.65 -4.04 -8.14
CA LEU A 77 -7.98 -5.21 -7.56
C LEU A 77 -6.85 -4.79 -6.63
N SER A 78 -5.99 -3.89 -7.08
CA SER A 78 -4.81 -3.43 -6.33
C SER A 78 -5.23 -2.71 -5.07
N ASN A 79 -6.22 -1.82 -5.17
CA ASN A 79 -6.80 -1.13 -4.03
C ASN A 79 -7.36 -2.13 -2.99
N SER A 80 -8.16 -3.10 -3.44
CA SER A 80 -8.74 -4.13 -2.58
C SER A 80 -7.67 -4.98 -1.89
N LEU A 81 -6.61 -5.36 -2.61
CA LEU A 81 -5.50 -6.13 -2.05
C LEU A 81 -4.78 -5.35 -0.95
N VAL A 82 -4.45 -4.08 -1.20
CA VAL A 82 -3.76 -3.23 -0.21
C VAL A 82 -4.62 -3.04 1.02
N ILE A 83 -5.89 -2.65 0.87
CA ILE A 83 -6.81 -2.44 2.00
C ILE A 83 -6.92 -3.70 2.86
N ASN A 84 -7.17 -4.87 2.25
CA ASN A 84 -7.33 -6.12 2.98
C ASN A 84 -6.06 -6.54 3.71
N MET A 85 -4.90 -6.40 3.08
CA MET A 85 -3.61 -6.74 3.70
C MET A 85 -3.25 -5.79 4.84
N LEU A 86 -3.51 -4.49 4.68
CA LEU A 86 -3.24 -3.50 5.72
C LEU A 86 -4.20 -3.64 6.90
N GLN A 87 -5.49 -3.88 6.68
CA GLN A 87 -6.45 -4.11 7.77
C GLN A 87 -6.16 -5.41 8.54
N SER A 88 -5.70 -6.47 7.86
CA SER A 88 -5.31 -7.73 8.51
C SER A 88 -3.95 -7.66 9.21
N SER A 89 -3.21 -6.56 9.08
CA SER A 89 -1.93 -6.33 9.78
C SER A 89 -2.10 -5.96 11.25
N TYR A 90 -3.31 -5.64 11.70
CA TYR A 90 -3.61 -5.11 13.05
C TYR A 90 -2.81 -3.86 13.45
N SER A 91 -2.20 -3.18 12.47
CA SER A 91 -1.22 -2.12 12.71
C SER A 91 -1.70 -0.75 12.24
N THR A 92 -2.78 -0.67 11.46
CA THR A 92 -3.32 0.56 10.90
C THR A 92 -4.55 1.08 11.63
N CYS A 93 -4.77 2.39 11.61
CA CYS A 93 -5.99 3.02 12.13
C CYS A 93 -6.78 3.79 11.07
N VAL A 94 -6.09 4.37 10.09
CA VAL A 94 -6.68 5.14 8.98
C VAL A 94 -5.89 4.78 7.73
N LEU A 95 -6.62 4.56 6.63
CA LEU A 95 -6.06 4.34 5.31
C LEU A 95 -6.59 5.44 4.38
N VAL A 96 -5.72 5.99 3.53
CA VAL A 96 -6.07 6.97 2.49
C VAL A 96 -5.58 6.39 1.18
N SER A 97 -6.49 6.17 0.24
CA SER A 97 -6.20 5.64 -1.09
C SER A 97 -6.55 6.69 -2.13
N GLU A 98 -5.77 6.78 -3.20
CA GLU A 98 -6.13 7.55 -4.39
C GLU A 98 -7.51 7.10 -4.94
N GLU A 99 -7.78 5.79 -4.92
CA GLU A 99 -9.00 5.15 -5.41
C GLU A 99 -10.23 5.31 -4.49
N ASN A 100 -10.10 5.95 -3.32
CA ASN A 100 -11.20 6.13 -2.37
C ASN A 100 -11.38 7.60 -1.99
N LYS A 101 -12.55 8.15 -2.31
CA LYS A 101 -12.92 9.55 -1.97
C LYS A 101 -12.86 9.85 -0.47
N GLU A 102 -13.19 8.86 0.37
CA GLU A 102 -13.18 9.00 1.82
C GLU A 102 -12.10 8.14 2.47
N ALA A 103 -11.50 8.66 3.55
CA ALA A 103 -10.54 7.91 4.35
C ALA A 103 -11.20 6.68 4.99
N ILE A 104 -10.54 5.52 4.88
CA ILE A 104 -11.03 4.26 5.40
C ILE A 104 -10.58 4.11 6.85
N ILE A 105 -11.56 3.98 7.75
CA ILE A 105 -11.30 3.82 9.19
C ILE A 105 -11.22 2.35 9.54
N THR A 106 -10.07 1.91 10.06
CA THR A 106 -9.90 0.53 10.49
C THR A 106 -10.83 0.22 11.66
N ALA A 107 -11.52 -0.92 11.58
CA ALA A 107 -12.42 -1.42 12.62
C ALA A 107 -11.70 -1.52 13.98
N LYS A 108 -12.44 -1.32 15.07
CA LYS A 108 -11.87 -1.18 16.43
C LYS A 108 -11.03 -2.40 16.86
N ASP A 109 -11.42 -3.59 16.43
CA ASP A 109 -10.79 -4.88 16.72
C ASP A 109 -9.47 -5.12 15.93
N LYS A 110 -9.25 -4.39 14.84
CA LYS A 110 -8.07 -4.51 13.97
C LYS A 110 -7.15 -3.28 13.99
N ARG A 111 -7.38 -2.39 14.94
CA ARG A 111 -6.83 -1.04 14.93
C ARG A 111 -5.45 -0.99 15.58
N GLY A 112 -4.48 -0.51 14.83
CA GLY A 112 -3.14 -0.17 15.33
C GLY A 112 -2.90 1.33 15.41
N LYS A 113 -1.62 1.73 15.33
CA LYS A 113 -1.18 3.13 15.53
C LYS A 113 -0.69 3.86 14.28
N TYR A 114 -0.77 3.22 13.11
CA TYR A 114 -0.28 3.80 11.86
C TYR A 114 -1.39 4.28 10.94
N VAL A 115 -1.12 5.38 10.27
CA VAL A 115 -1.92 5.90 9.15
C VAL A 115 -1.14 5.59 7.88
N VAL A 116 -1.81 5.07 6.86
CA VAL A 116 -1.16 4.72 5.59
C VAL A 116 -1.86 5.45 4.46
N CYS A 117 -1.09 6.23 3.70
CA CYS A 117 -1.52 6.84 2.45
C CYS A 117 -0.90 6.05 1.31
N PHE A 118 -1.66 5.71 0.28
CA PHE A 118 -1.13 4.94 -0.84
C PHE A 118 -1.83 5.25 -2.17
N ASP A 119 -1.06 5.12 -3.23
CA ASP A 119 -1.55 4.92 -4.59
C ASP A 119 -1.34 3.43 -4.90
N PRO A 120 -2.43 2.65 -5.03
CA PRO A 120 -2.31 1.21 -5.22
C PRO A 120 -1.71 0.83 -6.58
N LEU A 121 -1.90 1.65 -7.62
CA LEU A 121 -1.41 1.38 -8.97
C LEU A 121 -1.12 2.66 -9.76
N ASP A 122 0.02 3.27 -9.49
CA ASP A 122 0.51 4.45 -10.20
C ASP A 122 0.82 4.13 -11.67
N GLY A 123 0.39 5.02 -12.56
CA GLY A 123 0.58 4.87 -14.00
C GLY A 123 -0.34 3.84 -14.64
N SER A 124 -1.51 3.53 -14.06
CA SER A 124 -2.44 2.54 -14.59
C SER A 124 -2.90 2.81 -16.03
N SER A 125 -2.82 4.05 -16.51
CA SER A 125 -3.07 4.41 -17.92
C SER A 125 -2.09 3.78 -18.91
N ASN A 126 -0.89 3.39 -18.43
CA ASN A 126 0.15 2.79 -19.24
C ASN A 126 0.12 1.25 -19.24
N ILE A 127 -0.92 0.64 -18.65
CA ILE A 127 -1.05 -0.83 -18.59
C ILE A 127 -1.10 -1.44 -20.00
N ASP A 128 -1.86 -0.84 -20.91
CA ASP A 128 -2.10 -1.41 -22.25
C ASP A 128 -0.87 -1.32 -23.16
N CYS A 129 0.03 -0.36 -22.91
CA CYS A 129 1.30 -0.22 -23.63
C CYS A 129 2.47 -0.94 -22.95
N LEU A 130 2.21 -1.71 -21.87
CA LEU A 130 3.20 -2.46 -21.10
C LEU A 130 4.35 -1.58 -20.57
N ALA A 131 4.09 -0.30 -20.29
CA ALA A 131 5.09 0.55 -19.66
C ALA A 131 5.23 0.19 -18.16
N SER A 132 6.23 0.80 -17.51
CA SER A 132 6.42 0.61 -16.07
C SER A 132 5.30 1.27 -15.28
N ILE A 133 4.76 0.52 -14.32
CA ILE A 133 3.75 0.97 -13.35
C ILE A 133 4.22 0.60 -11.94
N GLY A 134 3.64 1.21 -10.92
CA GLY A 134 4.12 1.08 -9.54
C GLY A 134 3.03 1.15 -8.47
N THR A 135 3.45 1.05 -7.21
CA THR A 135 2.60 1.28 -6.04
C THR A 135 3.36 2.25 -5.14
N ILE A 136 2.73 3.36 -4.77
CA ILE A 136 3.32 4.39 -3.90
C ILE A 136 2.67 4.28 -2.53
N PHE A 137 3.45 4.43 -1.45
CA PHE A 137 2.88 4.46 -0.10
C PHE A 137 3.70 5.30 0.86
N ALA A 138 3.02 5.87 1.84
CA ALA A 138 3.58 6.63 2.95
C ALA A 138 2.95 6.16 4.27
N ILE A 139 3.78 6.00 5.30
CA ILE A 139 3.36 5.53 6.62
C ILE A 139 3.61 6.63 7.64
N TYR A 140 2.57 7.05 8.34
CA TYR A 140 2.62 8.03 9.41
C TYR A 140 2.24 7.38 10.74
N ARG A 141 2.83 7.87 11.84
CA ARG A 141 2.40 7.47 13.18
C ARG A 141 1.27 8.39 13.63
N LYS A 142 0.19 7.81 14.15
CA LYS A 142 -0.91 8.59 14.73
C LYS A 142 -0.41 9.43 15.91
N VAL A 143 -0.57 10.75 15.82
CA VAL A 143 -0.17 11.72 16.86
C VAL A 143 -1.29 12.07 17.85
N SER A 144 -2.55 11.93 17.42
CA SER A 144 -3.72 12.31 18.21
C SER A 144 -4.24 11.16 19.09
N LYS A 145 -4.62 11.48 20.34
CA LYS A 145 -5.31 10.54 21.23
C LYS A 145 -6.77 10.33 20.82
N GLN A 146 -7.43 11.38 20.34
CA GLN A 146 -8.80 11.35 19.82
C GLN A 146 -8.83 10.84 18.38
N PHE A 147 -9.89 10.13 17.97
CA PHE A 147 -10.18 9.82 16.57
C PHE A 147 -10.92 10.99 15.91
N ASP A 148 -10.31 12.18 15.91
CA ASP A 148 -10.86 13.31 15.16
C ASP A 148 -10.36 13.24 13.72
N LEU A 149 -11.27 12.83 12.83
CA LEU A 149 -11.00 12.71 11.41
C LEU A 149 -10.59 14.06 10.79
N TYR A 150 -11.16 15.14 11.31
CA TYR A 150 -10.85 16.53 10.94
C TYR A 150 -9.44 17.00 11.31
N CYS A 151 -8.70 16.28 12.17
CA CYS A 151 -7.33 16.67 12.53
C CYS A 151 -6.27 15.90 11.72
N LEU A 152 -6.63 14.72 11.21
CA LEU A 152 -5.74 13.87 10.41
C LEU A 152 -5.70 14.26 8.94
N ILE A 153 -6.85 14.66 8.37
CA ILE A 153 -6.94 15.04 6.96
C ILE A 153 -6.14 16.32 6.67
N PRO A 154 -6.23 17.41 7.46
CA PRO A 154 -5.45 18.61 7.19
C PRO A 154 -3.95 18.38 7.37
N LEU A 155 -3.49 17.47 8.24
CA LEU A 155 -2.05 17.26 8.44
C LEU A 155 -1.40 16.50 7.26
N VAL A 156 -2.15 15.59 6.62
CA VAL A 156 -1.73 14.93 5.38
C VAL A 156 -1.86 15.88 4.19
N VAL A 157 -2.96 16.65 4.13
CA VAL A 157 -3.26 17.60 3.03
C VAL A 157 -2.48 18.94 3.14
N SER A 158 -1.92 19.31 4.31
CA SER A 158 -1.08 20.51 4.44
C SER A 158 0.42 20.23 4.29
N GLY A 159 0.85 18.98 4.50
CA GLY A 159 2.22 18.53 4.22
C GLY A 159 2.46 18.20 2.75
N LEU A 160 1.40 17.82 2.02
CA LEU A 160 1.34 17.78 0.56
C LEU A 160 0.78 19.13 0.11
N GLY A 161 1.59 20.06 -0.39
CA GLY A 161 1.12 21.37 -0.86
C GLY A 161 0.23 21.31 -2.12
N ALA A 162 -0.90 20.61 -2.06
CA ALA A 162 -1.82 20.37 -3.17
C ALA A 162 -3.16 21.05 -2.87
N THR A 163 -3.20 22.37 -3.10
CA THR A 163 -4.41 22.96 -3.71
C THR A 163 -4.58 22.26 -5.05
N SER A 164 -5.73 21.62 -5.27
CA SER A 164 -6.06 20.66 -6.36
C SER A 164 -5.46 19.25 -6.18
N LEU A 165 -6.30 18.33 -5.70
CA LEU A 165 -6.21 16.91 -6.02
C LEU A 165 -6.61 16.73 -7.49
N ASP A 166 -5.71 17.15 -8.37
CA ASP A 166 -5.61 16.69 -9.75
C ASP A 166 -4.18 16.13 -9.84
N PHE A 167 -4.04 14.81 -9.75
CA PHE A 167 -2.85 14.08 -10.18
C PHE A 167 -3.10 13.53 -11.58
#